data_AF-A0A7Y9X216-F1
#
_entry.id   AF-A0A7Y9X216-F1
#
_cell.length_a   1.000
_cell.length_b   1.000
_cell.length_c   1.000
_cell.angle_alpha   90.00
_cell.angle_beta   90.00
_cell.angle_gamma   90.00
#
_symmetry.space_group_name_H-M   'P 1'
#
loop_
_entity.id
_entity.type
_entity.pdbx_description
1 polymer ?
#
loop_
_entity_poly.entity_id
_entity_poly.type
_entity_poly.pdbx_seq_one_letter_code
_entity_poly.pdbx_strand_id
1 'polypeptide(L)'
;MSRTTPDNRATTPCRPHLPLRPLWLCRVCAAPWPCPVARLTLRREYAHDRVGLSVYLCAVLHEAAADLYRLNPHDGPEPAALFTRFLGWARPRDTR
;
A
#
# COMPACT_ATOMS: atom_id res chain seq x y z
N MET A 1 21.53 9.38 -45.18
CA MET A 1 22.05 9.07 -43.82
C MET A 1 21.35 9.99 -42.83
N SER A 2 20.41 9.48 -42.03
CA SER A 2 19.80 10.25 -40.95
C SER A 2 19.74 9.37 -39.71
N ARG A 3 20.42 9.84 -38.67
CA ARG A 3 20.78 9.13 -37.44
C ARG A 3 19.54 8.90 -36.57
N THR A 4 19.28 7.64 -36.22
CA THR A 4 18.34 7.25 -35.17
C THR A 4 18.93 7.66 -33.81
N THR A 5 18.31 8.61 -33.12
CA THR A 5 18.63 8.92 -31.72
C THR A 5 18.05 7.81 -30.85
N PRO A 6 18.82 7.10 -30.01
CA PRO A 6 18.24 6.17 -29.06
C PRO A 6 17.55 6.97 -27.96
N ASP A 7 16.25 6.75 -27.76
CA ASP A 7 15.49 7.25 -26.61
C ASP A 7 16.01 6.56 -25.34
N ASN A 8 17.08 7.11 -24.77
CA ASN A 8 17.64 6.69 -23.50
C ASN A 8 16.84 7.30 -22.35
N ARG A 9 15.54 6.98 -22.27
CA ARG A 9 14.79 7.13 -21.02
C ARG A 9 15.25 6.01 -20.08
N ALA A 10 16.38 6.26 -19.42
CA ALA A 10 16.78 5.51 -18.25
C ALA A 10 15.58 5.50 -17.28
N THR A 11 14.89 4.37 -17.22
CA THR A 11 13.79 4.19 -16.28
C THR A 11 14.42 4.13 -14.91
N THR A 12 14.35 5.22 -14.17
CA THR A 12 14.79 5.24 -12.77
C THR A 12 14.10 4.06 -12.08
N PRO A 13 14.84 3.15 -11.43
CA PRO A 13 14.22 1.98 -10.81
C PRO A 13 13.17 2.48 -9.80
N CYS A 14 11.91 2.14 -10.07
CA CYS A 14 10.79 2.55 -9.22
C CYS A 14 10.97 1.86 -7.86
N ARG A 15 11.33 2.64 -6.85
CA ARG A 15 11.53 2.11 -5.49
C ARG A 15 10.20 1.54 -4.99
N PRO A 16 10.19 0.36 -4.36
CA PRO A 16 8.94 -0.24 -3.91
C PRO A 16 8.33 0.61 -2.80
N HIS A 17 7.03 0.88 -2.91
CA HIS A 17 6.26 1.65 -1.93
C HIS A 17 5.96 0.79 -0.69
N LEU A 18 6.99 0.52 0.11
CA LEU A 18 6.93 -0.30 1.32
C LEU A 18 6.55 0.52 2.57
N PRO A 19 6.02 -0.12 3.64
CA PRO A 19 5.74 0.55 4.89
C PRO A 19 7.04 0.92 5.65
N LEU A 20 6.99 2.06 6.32
CA LEU A 20 7.95 2.52 7.30
C LEU A 20 7.35 2.31 8.69
N ARG A 21 7.74 1.24 9.37
CA ARG A 21 7.32 0.97 10.75
C ARG A 21 8.18 1.78 11.74
N PRO A 22 7.64 2.19 12.90
CA PRO A 22 6.27 1.98 13.38
C PRO A 22 5.26 3.04 12.92
N LEU A 23 5.66 4.00 12.09
CA LEU A 23 4.80 5.13 11.66
C LEU A 23 3.74 4.73 10.62
N TRP A 24 3.94 3.59 9.96
CA TRP A 24 3.13 3.10 8.85
C TRP A 24 2.97 4.11 7.72
N LEU A 25 4.00 4.91 7.46
CA LEU A 25 4.08 5.79 6.28
C LEU A 25 4.76 5.07 5.13
N CYS A 26 4.56 5.53 3.90
CA CYS A 26 5.27 5.00 2.74
C CYS A 26 6.70 5.54 2.71
N ARG A 27 7.69 4.66 2.54
CA ARG A 27 9.12 5.05 2.43
C ARG A 27 9.45 5.96 1.25
N VAL A 28 8.60 5.97 0.22
CA VAL A 28 8.85 6.71 -1.03
C VAL A 28 8.14 8.06 -1.04
N CYS A 29 6.85 8.09 -0.69
CA CYS A 29 6.04 9.29 -0.79
C CYS A 29 5.56 9.87 0.54
N ALA A 30 5.96 9.29 1.68
CA ALA A 30 5.56 9.68 3.04
C ALA A 30 4.04 9.66 3.33
N ALA A 31 3.18 9.33 2.37
CA ALA A 31 1.75 9.17 2.58
C ALA A 31 1.44 7.94 3.48
N PRO A 32 0.29 7.90 4.16
CA PRO A 32 -0.14 6.74 4.93
C PRO A 32 -0.10 5.45 4.09
N TRP A 33 0.67 4.46 4.53
CA TRP A 33 0.75 3.16 3.86
C TRP A 33 -0.47 2.30 4.25
N PRO A 34 -1.18 1.63 3.33
CA PRO A 34 -0.91 1.55 1.89
C PRO A 34 -1.26 2.85 1.16
N CYS A 35 -0.25 3.45 0.52
CA CYS A 35 -0.44 4.62 -0.35
C CYS A 35 -1.01 4.19 -1.72
N PRO A 36 -1.53 5.11 -2.55
CA PRO A 36 -2.17 4.73 -3.83
C PRO A 36 -1.32 3.82 -4.73
N VAL A 37 -0.02 4.07 -4.82
CA VAL A 37 0.91 3.23 -5.61
C VAL A 37 1.03 1.82 -5.00
N ALA A 38 1.22 1.72 -3.68
CA ALA A 38 1.26 0.43 -2.99
C ALA A 38 -0.04 -0.36 -3.17
N ARG A 39 -1.20 0.31 -3.13
CA ARG A 39 -2.50 -0.34 -3.39
C ARG A 39 -2.56 -0.92 -4.80
N LEU A 40 -2.14 -0.16 -5.81
CA LEU A 40 -2.11 -0.63 -7.20
C LEU A 40 -1.15 -1.81 -7.37
N THR A 41 0.06 -1.72 -6.81
CA THR A 41 1.05 -2.80 -6.83
C THR A 41 0.51 -4.07 -6.19
N LEU A 42 -0.02 -3.99 -4.97
CA LEU A 42 -0.61 -5.14 -4.27
C LEU A 42 -1.79 -5.74 -5.03
N ARG A 43 -2.66 -4.91 -5.64
CA ARG A 43 -3.75 -5.43 -6.47
C ARG A 43 -3.25 -6.17 -7.72
N ARG A 44 -2.12 -5.75 -8.28
CA ARG A 44 -1.51 -6.38 -9.45
C ARG A 44 -0.82 -7.69 -9.06
N GLU A 45 -0.08 -7.70 -7.96
CA GLU A 45 0.60 -8.90 -7.44
C GLU A 45 -0.41 -10.00 -7.09
N TYR A 46 -1.51 -9.63 -6.44
CA TYR A 46 -2.60 -10.54 -6.08
C TYR A 46 -3.78 -10.49 -7.07
N ALA A 47 -3.52 -10.25 -8.36
CA ALA A 47 -4.58 -10.15 -9.36
C ALA A 47 -5.44 -11.42 -9.45
N HIS A 48 -4.83 -12.59 -9.24
CA HIS A 48 -5.47 -13.90 -9.30
C HIS A 48 -5.82 -14.48 -7.92
N ASP A 49 -5.56 -13.76 -6.83
CA ASP A 49 -5.83 -14.23 -5.47
C ASP A 49 -6.28 -13.09 -4.55
N ARG A 50 -7.54 -12.67 -4.72
CA ARG A 50 -8.13 -11.57 -3.92
C ARG A 50 -8.36 -11.96 -2.46
N VAL A 51 -8.53 -13.25 -2.18
CA VAL A 51 -8.68 -13.77 -0.82
C VAL A 51 -7.32 -13.66 -0.12
N GLY A 52 -6.25 -14.13 -0.75
CA GLY A 52 -4.88 -13.99 -0.25
C GLY A 52 -4.48 -12.54 0.00
N LEU A 53 -4.85 -11.60 -0.89
CA LEU A 53 -4.65 -10.17 -0.65
C LEU A 53 -5.33 -9.70 0.63
N SER A 54 -6.57 -10.14 0.85
CA SER A 54 -7.35 -9.74 2.03
C SER A 54 -6.75 -10.31 3.31
N VAL A 55 -6.35 -11.59 3.29
CA VAL A 55 -5.68 -12.26 4.42
C VAL A 55 -4.35 -11.56 4.76
N TYR A 56 -3.53 -11.27 3.75
CA TYR A 56 -2.29 -10.51 3.92
C TYR A 56 -2.57 -9.14 4.57
N LEU A 57 -3.51 -8.38 4.04
CA LEU A 57 -3.85 -7.05 4.55
C LEU A 57 -4.45 -7.09 5.96
N CYS A 58 -5.16 -8.14 6.35
CA CYS A 58 -5.63 -8.34 7.73
C CYS A 58 -4.46 -8.50 8.70
N ALA A 59 -3.46 -9.33 8.36
CA ALA A 59 -2.26 -9.49 9.19
C ALA A 59 -1.51 -8.16 9.33
N VAL A 60 -1.34 -7.45 8.21
CA VAL A 60 -0.64 -6.16 8.21
C VAL A 60 -1.42 -5.08 8.96
N LEU A 61 -2.76 -5.06 8.87
CA LEU A 61 -3.61 -4.18 9.67
C LEU A 61 -3.41 -4.44 11.18
N HIS A 62 -3.34 -5.71 11.60
CA HIS A 62 -3.15 -6.06 13.01
C HIS A 62 -1.82 -5.51 13.54
N GLU A 63 -0.74 -5.69 12.79
CA GLU A 63 0.57 -5.11 13.13
C GLU A 63 0.53 -3.57 13.16
N ALA A 64 -0.18 -2.96 12.21
CA ALA A 64 -0.32 -1.51 12.13
C ALA A 64 -1.10 -0.92 13.30
N ALA A 65 -2.20 -1.57 13.69
CA ALA A 65 -2.96 -1.19 14.86
C ALA A 65 -2.06 -1.22 16.11
N ALA A 66 -1.34 -2.33 16.34
CA ALA A 66 -0.48 -2.48 17.50
C ALA A 66 0.61 -1.39 17.59
N ASP A 67 1.28 -1.09 16.48
CA ASP A 67 2.32 -0.06 16.44
C ASP A 67 1.73 1.35 16.63
N LEU A 68 0.63 1.68 15.95
CA LEU A 68 0.04 3.02 15.99
C LEU A 68 -0.58 3.32 17.36
N TYR A 69 -1.25 2.34 18.00
CA TYR A 69 -1.74 2.50 19.37
C TYR A 69 -0.59 2.58 20.39
N ARG A 70 0.54 1.90 20.16
CA ARG A 70 1.72 2.06 21.01
C ARG A 70 2.33 3.46 20.90
N LEU A 71 2.35 4.05 19.70
CA LEU A 71 2.87 5.40 19.47
C LEU A 71 1.95 6.48 20.05
N ASN A 72 0.63 6.31 19.93
CA ASN A 72 -0.37 7.26 20.42
C ASN A 72 -1.48 6.52 21.20
N PRO A 73 -1.28 6.24 22.49
CA PRO A 73 -2.24 5.47 23.29
C PRO A 73 -3.59 6.15 23.51
N HIS A 74 -3.62 7.49 23.49
CA HIS A 74 -4.81 8.29 23.81
C HIS A 74 -5.51 8.88 22.58
N ASP A 75 -4.86 8.84 21.41
CA ASP A 75 -5.35 9.44 20.17
C ASP A 75 -4.95 8.56 18.97
N GLY A 76 -5.15 7.25 19.14
CA GLY A 76 -4.89 6.26 18.10
C GLY A 76 -5.96 6.32 17.00
N PRO A 77 -5.66 5.83 15.79
CA PRO A 77 -6.62 5.83 14.69
C PRO A 77 -7.82 4.92 15.00
N GLU A 78 -9.03 5.44 14.79
CA GLU A 78 -10.28 4.69 14.94
C GLU A 78 -10.25 3.35 14.18
N PRO A 79 -10.80 2.25 14.75
CA PRO A 79 -10.83 0.95 14.10
C PRO A 79 -11.43 0.97 12.69
N ALA A 80 -12.49 1.76 12.48
CA ALA A 80 -13.13 1.92 11.17
C ALA A 80 -12.21 2.63 10.15
N ALA A 81 -11.38 3.57 10.60
CA ALA A 81 -10.40 4.25 9.76
C ALA A 81 -9.29 3.28 9.32
N LEU A 82 -8.81 2.42 10.23
CA LEU A 82 -7.84 1.37 9.89
C LEU A 82 -8.44 0.36 8.91
N PHE A 83 -9.67 -0.10 9.12
CA PHE A 83 -10.35 -0.99 8.18
C PHE A 83 -10.44 -0.37 6.78
N THR A 84 -10.91 0.89 6.69
CA THR A 84 -11.04 1.61 5.42
C THR A 84 -9.69 1.75 4.70
N ARG A 85 -8.64 2.06 5.46
CA ARG A 85 -7.28 2.25 4.95
C ARG A 85 -6.67 0.98 4.38
N PHE A 86 -6.78 -0.14 5.09
CA PHE A 86 -6.12 -1.39 4.69
C PHE A 86 -7.02 -2.28 3.82
N LEU A 87 -8.29 -2.48 4.19
CA LEU A 87 -9.18 -3.47 3.56
C LEU A 87 -10.25 -2.84 2.65
N GLY A 88 -10.63 -1.58 2.88
CA GLY A 88 -11.75 -0.93 2.18
C GLY A 88 -11.64 -0.85 0.65
N TRP A 89 -10.43 -1.04 0.11
CA TRP A 89 -10.16 -1.04 -1.35
C TRP A 89 -9.76 -2.42 -1.91
N ALA A 90 -9.55 -3.42 -1.04
CA ALA A 90 -9.06 -4.75 -1.41
C ALA A 90 -10.17 -5.62 -2.03
N ARG A 91 -11.42 -5.40 -1.63
CA ARG A 91 -12.56 -6.09 -2.24
C ARG A 91 -12.88 -5.51 -3.63
N PRO A 92 -13.10 -6.34 -4.66
CA PRO A 92 -13.71 -5.87 -5.90
C PRO A 92 -15.06 -5.23 -5.59
N ARG A 93 -15.33 -4.04 -6.15
CA ARG A 93 -16.70 -3.50 -6.12
C ARG A 93 -17.53 -4.48 -6.94
N ASP A 94 -18.50 -5.11 -6.29
CA ASP A 94 -19.46 -5.97 -6.99
C ASP A 94 -20.25 -5.05 -7.92
N THR A 95 -19.90 -5.05 -9.20
CA THR A 95 -20.66 -4.37 -10.24
C THR A 95 -21.76 -5.33 -10.66
N ARG A 96 -22.79 -5.44 -9.83
CA ARG A 96 -24.05 -6.07 -10.19
C ARG A 96 -25.05 -5.01 -10.63
#